data_AF-A0A534BZL2-F1
#
_entry.id   AF-A0A534BZL2-F1
#
_cell.length_a   1.000
_cell.length_b   1.000
_cell.length_c   1.000
_cell.angle_alpha   90.00
_cell.angle_beta   90.00
_cell.angle_gamma   90.00
#
_symmetry.space_group_name_H-M   'P 1'
#
loop_
_entity.id
_entity.type
_entity.pdbx_description
1 polymer ?
#
loop_
_entity_poly.entity_id
_entity_poly.type
_entity_poly.pdbx_seq_one_letter_code
_entity_poly.pdbx_strand_id
1 'polypeptide(L)'
;EVALRTLAPDLRVLAPVRDEAFKRQDELEYLQQRGLPLPPTAARYSVNRGLWGVTIGGRETLTSAGSIPDEAWLLTRDAFTRPRPAQRHVLGFRQGRPVALDGKAGSPVEIIEALETVAAPFGIGRGIHLGDTIIGTKGRVAFEAPAAEVLLTAHRELEKLTLTGRQQRIKEQLAQPYGDLVHEGQLLDPVCRDIEALLLSSQQRVTGEVHLLLQSGSVFVEGVESPFSLMAASRGVYGEAAGEWSASDALGFSRIAALPGVFYTRAGERAAMRPEEP
;
A
#
# COMPACT_ATOMS: atom_id res chain seq x y z
N GLU A 1 -8.05 -5.58 21.30
CA GLU A 1 -9.24 -5.41 22.18
C GLU A 1 -10.29 -4.48 21.61
N VAL A 2 -9.91 -3.36 20.97
CA VAL A 2 -10.85 -2.40 20.34
C VAL A 2 -11.94 -3.11 19.54
N ALA A 3 -11.56 -3.96 18.58
CA ALA A 3 -12.54 -4.69 17.77
C ALA A 3 -13.51 -5.57 18.58
N LEU A 4 -13.03 -6.27 19.61
CA LEU A 4 -13.88 -7.11 20.47
C LEU A 4 -14.88 -6.25 21.27
N ARG A 5 -14.42 -5.13 21.81
CA ARG A 5 -15.27 -4.18 22.55
C ARG A 5 -16.30 -3.51 21.65
N THR A 6 -15.98 -3.26 20.38
CA THR A 6 -16.93 -2.70 19.42
C THR A 6 -18.00 -3.74 19.03
N LEU A 7 -17.62 -4.99 18.77
CA LEU A 7 -18.55 -6.04 18.32
C LEU A 7 -19.42 -6.61 19.44
N ALA A 8 -18.87 -6.70 20.65
CA ALA A 8 -19.51 -7.35 21.78
C ALA A 8 -19.11 -6.64 23.08
N PRO A 9 -19.66 -5.43 23.34
CA PRO A 9 -19.22 -4.54 24.42
C PRO A 9 -19.35 -5.15 25.82
N ASP A 10 -20.30 -6.07 25.99
CA ASP A 10 -20.57 -6.72 27.28
C ASP A 10 -19.66 -7.94 27.54
N LEU A 11 -18.89 -8.41 26.54
CA LEU A 11 -17.97 -9.52 26.75
C LEU A 11 -16.75 -9.06 27.57
N ARG A 12 -16.45 -9.83 28.61
CA ARG A 12 -15.19 -9.70 29.33
C ARG A 12 -14.04 -10.21 28.45
N VAL A 13 -13.16 -9.30 28.05
CA VAL A 13 -11.91 -9.64 27.37
C VAL A 13 -10.84 -10.00 28.40
N LEU A 14 -10.23 -11.17 28.25
CA LEU A 14 -9.09 -11.61 29.07
C LEU A 14 -7.82 -11.55 28.21
N ALA A 15 -6.77 -10.87 28.67
CA ALA A 15 -5.49 -10.81 27.99
C ALA A 15 -4.34 -11.23 28.95
N PRO A 16 -4.23 -12.53 29.30
CA PRO A 16 -3.35 -12.98 30.39
C PRO A 16 -1.88 -12.57 30.25
N VAL A 17 -1.33 -12.57 29.03
CA VAL A 17 0.06 -12.15 28.79
C VAL A 17 0.29 -10.69 29.18
N ARG A 18 -0.69 -9.81 28.93
CA ARG A 18 -0.64 -8.39 29.34
C ARG A 18 -0.94 -8.25 30.82
N ASP A 19 -2.00 -8.92 31.29
CA ASP A 19 -2.60 -8.69 32.61
C ASP A 19 -1.75 -9.30 33.74
N GLU A 20 -1.08 -10.44 33.48
CA GLU A 20 -0.27 -11.17 34.46
C GLU A 20 1.25 -10.97 34.25
N ALA A 21 1.65 -10.36 33.13
CA ALA A 21 3.06 -10.09 32.77
C ALA A 21 3.99 -11.32 32.89
N PHE A 22 3.51 -12.50 32.43
CA PHE A 22 4.27 -13.75 32.49
C PHE A 22 5.67 -13.60 31.87
N LYS A 23 6.70 -14.09 32.58
CA LYS A 23 8.05 -14.19 32.01
C LYS A 23 8.18 -15.51 31.27
N ARG A 24 8.94 -15.49 30.18
CA ARG A 24 9.18 -16.70 29.37
C ARG A 24 9.74 -17.87 30.19
N GLN A 25 10.54 -17.61 31.20
CA GLN A 25 11.06 -18.65 32.09
C GLN A 25 9.94 -19.32 32.90
N ASP A 26 9.02 -18.53 33.46
CA ASP A 26 7.87 -19.02 34.21
C ASP A 26 6.93 -19.84 33.31
N GLU A 27 6.76 -19.44 32.05
CA GLU A 27 6.01 -20.20 31.03
C GLU A 27 6.65 -21.58 30.76
N LEU A 28 7.97 -21.64 30.61
CA LEU A 28 8.70 -22.90 30.37
C LEU A 28 8.60 -23.84 31.57
N GLU A 29 8.76 -23.32 32.79
CA GLU A 29 8.60 -24.09 34.02
C GLU A 29 7.17 -24.60 34.19
N TYR A 30 6.17 -23.77 33.88
CA TYR A 30 4.76 -24.16 33.90
C TYR A 30 4.47 -25.35 32.97
N LEU A 31 5.04 -25.33 31.75
CA LEU A 31 4.93 -26.42 30.79
C LEU A 31 5.66 -27.67 31.30
N GLN A 32 6.89 -27.53 31.79
CA GLN A 32 7.72 -28.63 32.27
C GLN A 32 7.09 -29.34 33.48
N GLN A 33 6.58 -28.58 34.46
CA GLN A 33 5.88 -29.13 35.64
C GLN A 33 4.63 -29.95 35.27
N ARG A 34 4.03 -29.69 34.11
CA ARG A 34 2.85 -30.40 33.59
C ARG A 34 3.18 -31.45 32.54
N GLY A 35 4.46 -31.67 32.23
CA GLY A 35 4.88 -32.59 31.18
C GLY A 35 4.40 -32.18 29.77
N LEU A 36 4.17 -30.88 29.53
CA LEU A 36 3.78 -30.36 28.23
C LEU A 36 5.01 -30.11 27.34
N PRO A 37 4.88 -30.20 26.01
CA PRO A 37 6.01 -30.01 25.09
C PRO A 37 6.57 -28.59 25.19
N LEU A 38 7.90 -28.49 25.27
CA LEU A 38 8.59 -27.20 25.28
C LEU A 38 8.85 -26.72 23.85
N PRO A 39 8.67 -25.40 23.58
CA PRO A 39 8.99 -24.84 22.28
C PRO A 39 10.50 -24.92 22.01
N PRO A 40 10.93 -25.01 20.74
CA PRO A 40 12.35 -25.02 20.40
C PRO A 40 13.04 -23.76 20.94
N THR A 41 14.17 -23.94 21.62
CA THR A 41 14.96 -22.87 22.28
C THR A 41 15.57 -21.84 21.30
N ALA A 42 15.46 -22.06 19.99
CA ALA A 42 16.34 -21.50 18.97
C ALA A 42 15.69 -20.52 17.97
N ALA A 43 14.44 -20.11 18.15
CA ALA A 43 13.83 -19.10 17.27
C ALA A 43 14.54 -17.75 17.49
N ARG A 44 15.52 -17.44 16.62
CA ARG A 44 16.31 -16.19 16.67
C ARG A 44 15.45 -14.95 16.39
N TYR A 45 14.38 -15.11 15.61
CA TYR A 45 13.45 -14.06 15.22
C TYR A 45 12.01 -14.45 15.56
N SER A 46 11.19 -13.45 15.86
CA SER A 46 9.74 -13.56 15.88
C SER A 46 9.23 -13.28 14.47
N VAL A 47 8.52 -14.24 13.89
CA VAL A 47 8.01 -14.17 12.53
C VAL A 47 6.49 -14.21 12.56
N ASN A 48 5.84 -13.25 11.91
CA ASN A 48 4.42 -13.29 11.62
C ASN A 48 4.25 -13.38 10.11
N ARG A 49 3.64 -14.46 9.63
CA ARG A 49 3.36 -14.69 8.21
C ARG A 49 1.86 -14.85 8.01
N GLY A 50 1.31 -14.07 7.09
CA GLY A 50 -0.04 -14.25 6.57
C GLY A 50 -0.04 -14.29 5.05
N LEU A 51 -1.24 -14.29 4.46
CA LEU A 51 -1.42 -14.27 3.01
C LEU A 51 -0.79 -13.03 2.34
N TRP A 52 -0.80 -11.89 3.03
CA TRP A 52 -0.38 -10.61 2.45
C TRP A 52 1.12 -10.33 2.57
N GLY A 53 1.83 -11.08 3.42
CA GLY A 53 3.26 -10.89 3.64
C GLY A 53 3.76 -11.41 4.98
N VAL A 54 5.02 -11.10 5.26
CA VAL A 54 5.77 -11.53 6.43
C VAL A 54 6.33 -10.32 7.16
N THR A 55 6.29 -10.33 8.49
CA THR A 55 7.11 -9.45 9.33
C THR A 55 8.05 -10.27 10.20
N ILE A 56 9.27 -9.76 10.37
CA ILE A 56 10.36 -10.42 11.07
C ILE A 56 10.94 -9.42 12.07
N GLY A 57 10.86 -9.76 13.36
CA GLY A 57 11.33 -8.93 14.46
C GLY A 57 12.30 -9.64 15.39
N GLY A 58 13.10 -8.87 16.11
CA GLY A 58 14.11 -9.34 17.06
C GLY A 58 15.54 -9.10 16.57
N ARG A 59 16.51 -9.39 17.45
CA ARG A 59 17.96 -9.29 17.17
C ARG A 59 18.33 -7.93 16.57
N GLU A 60 18.72 -7.87 15.30
CA GLU A 60 19.17 -6.66 14.61
C GLU A 60 18.07 -5.59 14.55
N THR A 61 16.79 -6.00 14.52
CA THR A 61 15.67 -5.04 14.49
C THR A 61 15.39 -4.39 15.86
N LEU A 62 16.07 -4.81 16.93
CA LEU A 62 15.96 -4.17 18.26
C LEU A 62 16.76 -2.87 18.37
N THR A 63 17.60 -2.57 17.37
CA THR A 63 18.34 -1.31 17.27
C THR A 63 17.89 -0.54 16.04
N SER A 64 18.35 0.70 15.85
CA SER A 64 18.07 1.49 14.64
C SER A 64 19.00 1.18 13.46
N ALA A 65 20.04 0.37 13.65
CA ALA A 65 21.13 0.20 12.68
C ALA A 65 21.10 -1.14 11.94
N GLY A 66 21.74 -1.18 10.77
CA GLY A 66 21.98 -2.40 9.99
C GLY A 66 20.74 -2.98 9.28
N SER A 67 20.80 -4.24 8.88
CA SER A 67 19.68 -5.02 8.34
C SER A 67 19.76 -6.43 8.90
N ILE A 68 18.71 -7.23 8.72
CA ILE A 68 18.78 -8.66 9.06
C ILE A 68 19.64 -9.41 8.02
N PRO A 69 20.37 -10.47 8.43
CA PRO A 69 21.21 -11.22 7.51
C PRO A 69 20.35 -11.98 6.49
N ASP A 70 20.95 -12.39 5.36
CA ASP A 70 20.15 -12.85 4.22
C ASP A 70 19.37 -14.15 4.52
N GLU A 71 19.92 -15.01 5.37
CA GLU A 71 19.27 -16.23 5.85
C GLU A 71 18.02 -15.98 6.71
N ALA A 72 17.86 -14.77 7.24
CA ALA A 72 16.71 -14.41 8.07
C ALA A 72 15.46 -14.06 7.23
N TRP A 73 15.62 -13.72 5.94
CA TRP A 73 14.49 -13.54 5.03
C TRP A 73 13.84 -14.89 4.70
N LEU A 74 12.51 -14.91 4.61
CA LEU A 74 11.74 -16.13 4.36
C LEU A 74 11.39 -16.26 2.88
N LEU A 75 10.81 -15.22 2.30
CA LEU A 75 10.30 -15.24 0.92
C LEU A 75 11.39 -14.84 -0.08
N THR A 76 12.22 -13.88 0.30
CA THR A 76 13.12 -13.12 -0.59
C THR A 76 14.60 -13.38 -0.32
N ARG A 77 14.90 -14.49 0.37
CA ARG A 77 16.27 -14.98 0.56
C ARG A 77 16.96 -15.15 -0.80
N ASP A 78 18.23 -14.82 -0.84
CA ASP A 78 19.12 -14.88 -1.99
C ASP A 78 18.72 -13.97 -3.17
N ALA A 79 17.61 -13.23 -3.12
CA ALA A 79 17.10 -12.48 -4.26
C ALA A 79 18.09 -11.43 -4.80
N PHE A 80 18.88 -10.82 -3.92
CA PHE A 80 19.89 -9.83 -4.30
C PHE A 80 21.30 -10.40 -4.45
N THR A 81 21.60 -11.54 -3.82
CA THR A 81 22.90 -12.21 -3.95
C THR A 81 22.96 -13.12 -5.19
N ARG A 82 21.79 -13.59 -5.66
CA ARG A 82 21.61 -14.44 -6.84
C ARG A 82 20.48 -13.88 -7.72
N PRO A 83 20.67 -12.70 -8.34
CA PRO A 83 19.64 -12.04 -9.11
C PRO A 83 19.18 -12.89 -10.31
N ARG A 84 17.88 -12.86 -10.59
CA ARG A 84 17.29 -13.52 -11.76
C ARG A 84 17.24 -12.58 -12.96
N PRO A 85 17.28 -13.11 -14.20
CA PRO A 85 16.91 -12.33 -15.38
C PRO A 85 15.50 -11.75 -15.23
N ALA A 86 15.29 -10.55 -15.76
CA ALA A 86 14.00 -9.88 -15.75
C ALA A 86 12.89 -10.75 -16.35
N GLN A 87 11.69 -10.72 -15.78
CA GLN A 87 10.55 -11.49 -16.26
C GLN A 87 9.34 -10.60 -16.51
N ARG A 88 8.65 -10.87 -17.62
CA ARG A 88 7.42 -10.16 -17.98
C ARG A 88 6.20 -10.92 -17.50
N HIS A 89 5.25 -10.19 -16.96
CA HIS A 89 3.97 -10.71 -16.51
C HIS A 89 2.83 -9.78 -16.93
N VAL A 90 1.63 -10.33 -17.06
CA VAL A 90 0.40 -9.56 -17.33
C VAL A 90 -0.60 -9.80 -16.21
N LEU A 91 -1.00 -8.74 -15.51
CA LEU A 91 -1.94 -8.80 -14.41
C LEU A 91 -3.29 -8.21 -14.82
N GLY A 92 -4.34 -9.02 -14.77
CA GLY A 92 -5.71 -8.64 -15.13
C GLY A 92 -6.54 -8.20 -13.93
N PHE A 93 -7.30 -7.12 -14.10
CA PHE A 93 -8.22 -6.57 -13.10
C PHE A 93 -9.65 -6.48 -13.62
N ARG A 94 -10.61 -6.65 -12.71
CA ARG A 94 -12.04 -6.37 -12.93
C ARG A 94 -12.60 -5.61 -11.74
N GLN A 95 -13.14 -4.42 -12.01
CA GLN A 95 -13.68 -3.52 -10.99
C GLN A 95 -12.73 -3.35 -9.78
N GLY A 96 -11.46 -3.11 -10.06
CA GLY A 96 -10.40 -2.92 -9.07
C GLY A 96 -9.85 -4.20 -8.42
N ARG A 97 -10.43 -5.37 -8.72
CA ARG A 97 -10.01 -6.65 -8.13
C ARG A 97 -9.12 -7.42 -9.09
N PRO A 98 -8.01 -8.03 -8.63
CA PRO A 98 -7.21 -8.91 -9.48
C PRO A 98 -8.01 -10.18 -9.82
N VAL A 99 -7.96 -10.59 -11.08
CA VAL A 99 -8.74 -11.74 -11.59
C VAL A 99 -7.92 -12.72 -12.42
N ALA A 100 -6.73 -12.33 -12.91
CA ALA A 100 -5.88 -13.20 -13.72
C ALA A 100 -4.41 -12.79 -13.67
N LEU A 101 -3.49 -13.75 -13.79
CA LEU A 101 -2.05 -13.54 -13.98
C LEU A 101 -1.59 -14.38 -15.19
N ASP A 102 -0.95 -13.75 -16.16
CA ASP A 102 -0.48 -14.36 -17.41
C ASP A 102 -1.59 -15.16 -18.14
N GLY A 103 -2.78 -14.57 -18.23
CA GLY A 103 -3.96 -15.16 -18.85
C GLY A 103 -4.64 -16.27 -18.03
N LYS A 104 -4.08 -16.66 -16.88
CA LYS A 104 -4.67 -17.67 -15.99
C LYS A 104 -5.58 -16.99 -14.98
N ALA A 105 -6.88 -17.25 -15.09
CA ALA A 105 -7.87 -16.75 -14.14
C ALA A 105 -7.73 -17.44 -12.77
N GLY A 106 -8.05 -16.71 -11.71
CA GLY A 106 -8.04 -17.21 -10.34
C GLY A 106 -8.86 -16.33 -9.41
N SER A 107 -9.22 -16.90 -8.27
CA SER A 107 -9.74 -16.14 -7.13
C SER A 107 -8.68 -15.16 -6.62
N PRO A 108 -9.06 -14.09 -5.89
CA PRO A 108 -8.09 -13.13 -5.37
C PRO A 108 -6.97 -13.76 -4.53
N VAL A 109 -7.27 -14.82 -3.77
CA VAL A 109 -6.28 -15.55 -2.97
C VAL A 109 -5.27 -16.26 -3.87
N GLU A 110 -5.73 -17.00 -4.88
CA GLU A 110 -4.86 -17.71 -5.83
C GLU A 110 -3.96 -16.72 -6.59
N ILE A 111 -4.48 -15.54 -6.95
CA ILE A 111 -3.66 -14.51 -7.61
C ILE A 111 -2.61 -13.93 -6.66
N ILE A 112 -2.94 -13.68 -5.39
CA ILE A 112 -1.97 -13.21 -4.39
C ILE A 112 -0.84 -14.23 -4.20
N GLU A 113 -1.16 -15.51 -4.05
CA GLU A 113 -0.17 -16.57 -3.87
C GLU A 113 0.71 -16.76 -5.12
N ALA A 114 0.11 -16.68 -6.31
CA ALA A 114 0.85 -16.72 -7.57
C ALA A 114 1.81 -15.51 -7.71
N LEU A 115 1.35 -14.31 -7.35
CA LEU A 115 2.18 -13.11 -7.35
C LEU A 115 3.32 -13.18 -6.33
N GLU A 116 3.07 -13.68 -5.11
CA GLU A 116 4.14 -13.93 -4.12
C GLU A 116 5.20 -14.86 -4.73
N THR A 117 4.77 -15.95 -5.37
CA THR A 117 5.68 -16.93 -5.97
C THR A 117 6.57 -16.33 -7.06
N VAL A 118 6.01 -15.52 -7.97
CA VAL A 118 6.80 -14.96 -9.09
C VAL A 118 7.62 -13.73 -8.69
N ALA A 119 7.16 -12.93 -7.72
CA ALA A 119 7.82 -11.67 -7.35
C ALA A 119 8.84 -11.82 -6.21
N ALA A 120 8.64 -12.75 -5.26
CA ALA A 120 9.56 -12.94 -4.14
C ALA A 120 11.01 -13.26 -4.55
N PRO A 121 11.28 -14.08 -5.59
CA PRO A 121 12.65 -14.35 -6.03
C PRO A 121 13.40 -13.13 -6.58
N PHE A 122 12.70 -12.02 -6.86
CA PHE A 122 13.30 -10.74 -7.23
C PHE A 122 13.51 -9.82 -6.02
N GLY A 123 13.10 -10.20 -4.80
CA GLY A 123 13.24 -9.36 -3.62
C GLY A 123 12.29 -8.16 -3.61
N ILE A 124 11.23 -8.21 -4.42
CA ILE A 124 10.18 -7.19 -4.47
C ILE A 124 9.43 -7.19 -3.14
N GLY A 125 9.15 -6.00 -2.61
CA GLY A 125 8.44 -5.83 -1.33
C GLY A 125 9.25 -6.22 -0.08
N ARG A 126 10.57 -6.45 -0.22
CA ARG A 126 11.51 -6.66 0.89
C ARG A 126 11.94 -5.31 1.47
N GLY A 127 11.88 -5.14 2.78
CA GLY A 127 12.32 -3.90 3.41
C GLY A 127 12.52 -3.96 4.92
N ILE A 128 13.11 -2.89 5.46
CA ILE A 128 13.16 -2.63 6.90
C ILE A 128 12.32 -1.39 7.16
N HIS A 129 11.33 -1.50 8.04
CA HIS A 129 10.48 -0.40 8.45
C HIS A 129 10.82 0.02 9.87
N LEU A 130 11.04 1.32 10.07
CA LEU A 130 11.07 2.00 11.37
C LEU A 130 9.86 2.92 11.41
N GLY A 131 8.95 2.67 12.34
CA GLY A 131 7.68 3.38 12.44
C GLY A 131 7.30 3.68 13.87
N ASP A 132 6.20 4.41 14.01
CA ASP A 132 5.53 4.63 15.28
C ASP A 132 4.59 3.47 15.58
N THR A 133 4.51 3.09 16.85
CA THR A 133 3.44 2.26 17.35
C THR A 133 2.29 3.14 17.81
N ILE A 134 1.10 2.57 17.90
CA ILE A 134 -0.12 3.26 18.36
C ILE A 134 0.00 3.84 19.78
N ILE A 135 0.94 3.36 20.59
CA ILE A 135 1.21 3.84 21.95
C ILE A 135 2.35 4.85 22.02
N GLY A 136 2.84 5.34 20.87
CA GLY A 136 3.84 6.41 20.77
C GLY A 136 5.29 5.97 20.94
N THR A 137 5.59 4.68 20.92
CA THR A 137 6.98 4.17 20.91
C THR A 137 7.43 3.89 19.48
N LYS A 138 8.75 3.91 19.23
CA LYS A 138 9.29 3.48 17.94
C LYS A 138 9.38 1.95 17.87
N GLY A 139 8.90 1.39 16.78
CA GLY A 139 9.02 -0.03 16.44
C GLY A 139 9.82 -0.21 15.17
N ARG A 140 10.59 -1.29 15.09
CA ARG A 140 11.36 -1.64 13.89
C ARG A 140 11.23 -3.12 13.55
N VAL A 141 10.90 -3.39 12.30
CA VAL A 141 10.68 -4.74 11.77
C VAL A 141 11.24 -4.85 10.36
N ALA A 142 11.71 -6.03 10.00
CA ALA A 142 11.84 -6.39 8.59
C ALA A 142 10.49 -6.87 8.05
N PHE A 143 10.23 -6.67 6.77
CA PHE A 143 8.99 -7.12 6.14
C PHE A 143 9.22 -7.60 4.71
N GLU A 144 8.36 -8.51 4.26
CA GLU A 144 8.33 -9.06 2.91
C GLU A 144 6.88 -9.08 2.43
N ALA A 145 6.53 -8.27 1.43
CA ALA A 145 5.18 -8.18 0.89
C ALA A 145 5.18 -8.16 -0.66
N PRO A 146 5.71 -9.21 -1.31
CA PRO A 146 5.93 -9.23 -2.77
C PRO A 146 4.64 -9.05 -3.57
N ALA A 147 3.57 -9.77 -3.23
CA ALA A 147 2.29 -9.67 -3.93
C ALA A 147 1.64 -8.29 -3.74
N ALA A 148 1.73 -7.74 -2.53
CA ALA A 148 1.17 -6.43 -2.20
C ALA A 148 1.81 -5.32 -3.03
N GLU A 149 3.15 -5.32 -3.12
CA GLU A 149 3.91 -4.33 -3.89
C GLU A 149 3.53 -4.36 -5.38
N VAL A 150 3.43 -5.56 -5.97
CA VAL A 150 3.00 -5.73 -7.36
C VAL A 150 1.57 -5.27 -7.57
N LEU A 151 0.63 -5.71 -6.72
CA LEU A 151 -0.79 -5.37 -6.82
C LEU A 151 -1.01 -3.86 -6.72
N LEU A 152 -0.42 -3.20 -5.73
CA LEU A 152 -0.59 -1.77 -5.52
C LEU A 152 0.02 -0.96 -6.67
N THR A 153 1.20 -1.34 -7.14
CA THR A 153 1.88 -0.68 -8.27
C THR A 153 1.04 -0.80 -9.55
N ALA A 154 0.58 -2.01 -9.88
CA ALA A 154 -0.21 -2.25 -11.08
C ALA A 154 -1.59 -1.58 -11.02
N HIS A 155 -2.28 -1.73 -9.88
CA HIS A 155 -3.61 -1.17 -9.67
C HIS A 155 -3.62 0.35 -9.79
N ARG A 156 -2.66 1.04 -9.16
CA ARG A 156 -2.52 2.50 -9.25
C ARG A 156 -2.29 2.98 -10.68
N GLU A 157 -1.53 2.23 -11.49
CA GLU A 157 -1.31 2.61 -12.89
C GLU A 157 -2.58 2.44 -13.73
N LEU A 158 -3.32 1.34 -13.54
CA LEU A 158 -4.60 1.15 -14.22
C LEU A 158 -5.64 2.21 -13.81
N GLU A 159 -5.64 2.65 -12.56
CA GLU A 159 -6.48 3.75 -12.09
C GLU A 159 -6.16 5.07 -12.81
N LYS A 160 -4.89 5.35 -13.12
CA LYS A 160 -4.53 6.57 -13.86
C LYS A 160 -5.17 6.60 -15.25
N LEU A 161 -5.27 5.44 -15.90
CA LEU A 161 -5.89 5.31 -17.22
C LEU A 161 -7.43 5.40 -17.17
N THR A 162 -8.04 4.95 -16.07
CA THR A 162 -9.49 4.72 -15.98
C THR A 162 -10.25 5.73 -15.12
N LEU A 163 -9.56 6.48 -14.27
CA LEU A 163 -10.15 7.49 -13.37
C LEU A 163 -9.73 8.90 -13.76
N THR A 164 -10.65 9.85 -13.60
CA THR A 164 -10.31 11.27 -13.75
C THR A 164 -9.30 11.71 -12.69
N GLY A 165 -8.48 12.72 -13.01
CA GLY A 165 -7.49 13.22 -12.05
C GLY A 165 -8.09 13.77 -10.74
N ARG A 166 -9.36 14.24 -10.74
CA ARG A 166 -10.06 14.66 -9.52
C ARG A 166 -10.49 13.46 -8.68
N GLN A 167 -11.01 12.39 -9.29
CA GLN A 167 -11.33 11.15 -8.57
C GLN A 167 -10.09 10.57 -7.89
N GLN A 168 -8.97 10.51 -8.59
CA GLN A 168 -7.70 10.01 -8.03
C GLN A 168 -7.28 10.82 -6.79
N ARG A 169 -7.29 12.16 -6.88
CA ARG A 169 -6.90 13.02 -5.75
C ARG A 169 -7.81 12.86 -4.53
N ILE A 170 -9.13 12.84 -4.72
CA ILE A 170 -10.07 12.68 -3.59
C ILE A 170 -9.95 11.27 -2.99
N LYS A 171 -9.82 10.24 -3.82
CA LYS A 171 -9.59 8.87 -3.35
C LYS A 171 -8.32 8.78 -2.52
N GLU A 172 -7.21 9.36 -2.99
CA GLU A 172 -5.92 9.32 -2.27
C GLU A 172 -6.00 9.99 -0.90
N GLN A 173 -6.71 11.12 -0.79
CA GLN A 173 -6.93 11.81 0.49
C GLN A 173 -7.66 10.96 1.53
N LEU A 174 -8.49 10.00 1.10
CA LEU A 174 -9.21 9.09 1.98
C LEU A 174 -8.50 7.75 2.18
N ALA A 175 -7.64 7.34 1.23
CA ALA A 175 -6.91 6.08 1.31
C ALA A 175 -5.93 6.06 2.48
N GLN A 176 -5.22 7.16 2.73
CA GLN A 176 -4.27 7.27 3.85
C GLN A 176 -4.95 7.12 5.22
N PRO A 177 -5.93 7.96 5.61
CA PRO A 177 -6.57 7.82 6.93
C PRO A 177 -7.30 6.48 7.08
N TYR A 178 -7.83 5.89 6.01
CA TYR A 178 -8.37 4.53 6.07
C TYR A 178 -7.29 3.49 6.41
N GLY A 179 -6.10 3.59 5.80
CA GLY A 179 -4.95 2.76 6.13
C GLY A 179 -4.50 2.92 7.58
N ASP A 180 -4.48 4.16 8.08
CA ASP A 180 -4.13 4.47 9.47
C ASP A 180 -5.13 3.83 10.45
N LEU A 181 -6.44 3.97 10.21
CA LEU A 181 -7.49 3.33 11.02
C LEU A 181 -7.38 1.79 11.02
N VAL A 182 -7.02 1.18 9.88
CA VAL A 182 -6.77 -0.27 9.80
C VAL A 182 -5.54 -0.65 10.64
N HIS A 183 -4.44 0.09 10.49
CA HIS A 183 -3.20 -0.13 11.23
C HIS A 183 -3.42 0.00 12.75
N GLU A 184 -4.22 0.97 13.16
CA GLU A 184 -4.51 1.27 14.56
C GLU A 184 -5.56 0.36 15.20
N GLY A 185 -6.09 -0.62 14.44
CA GLY A 185 -7.10 -1.56 14.92
C GLY A 185 -8.48 -0.93 15.11
N GLN A 186 -8.74 0.19 14.42
CA GLN A 186 -9.96 1.00 14.45
C GLN A 186 -10.84 0.80 13.20
N LEU A 187 -10.62 -0.26 12.42
CA LEU A 187 -11.38 -0.60 11.20
C LEU A 187 -12.91 -0.66 11.40
N LEU A 188 -13.40 -0.85 12.63
CA LEU A 188 -14.83 -0.93 12.92
C LEU A 188 -15.47 0.44 13.21
N ASP A 189 -14.70 1.53 13.16
CA ASP A 189 -15.27 2.87 13.20
C ASP A 189 -16.19 3.09 11.98
N PRO A 190 -17.40 3.68 12.15
CA PRO A 190 -18.32 3.92 11.04
C PRO A 190 -17.71 4.65 9.84
N VAL A 191 -16.74 5.56 10.07
CA VAL A 191 -16.08 6.30 8.98
C VAL A 191 -15.37 5.38 7.98
N CYS A 192 -14.90 4.20 8.42
CA CYS A 192 -14.30 3.22 7.53
C CYS A 192 -15.30 2.74 6.46
N ARG A 193 -16.58 2.54 6.83
CA ARG A 193 -17.62 2.10 5.88
C ARG A 193 -18.00 3.22 4.90
N ASP A 194 -17.99 4.47 5.36
CA ASP A 194 -18.20 5.63 4.49
C ASP A 194 -17.09 5.78 3.45
N ILE A 195 -15.82 5.61 3.88
CA ILE A 195 -14.67 5.63 2.96
C ILE A 195 -14.73 4.46 1.98
N GLU A 196 -15.01 3.25 2.44
CA GLU A 196 -15.14 2.06 1.59
C GLU A 196 -16.22 2.22 0.51
N ALA A 197 -17.34 2.90 0.82
CA ALA A 197 -18.38 3.18 -0.17
C ALA A 197 -17.83 4.03 -1.34
N LEU A 198 -17.01 5.04 -1.04
CA LEU A 198 -16.31 5.82 -2.07
C LEU A 198 -15.29 4.97 -2.82
N LEU A 199 -14.52 4.14 -2.13
CA LEU A 199 -13.56 3.22 -2.75
C LEU A 199 -14.29 2.30 -3.74
N LEU A 200 -15.34 1.60 -3.32
CA LEU A 200 -16.14 0.71 -4.18
C LEU A 200 -16.74 1.44 -5.38
N SER A 201 -17.27 2.65 -5.19
CA SER A 201 -17.79 3.49 -6.27
C SER A 201 -16.72 3.84 -7.29
N SER A 202 -15.52 4.24 -6.83
CA SER A 202 -14.41 4.58 -7.72
C SER A 202 -13.95 3.40 -8.58
N GLN A 203 -14.08 2.16 -8.09
CA GLN A 203 -13.55 0.99 -8.78
C GLN A 203 -14.42 0.48 -9.93
N GLN A 204 -15.63 1.00 -10.15
CA GLN A 204 -16.60 0.48 -11.13
C GLN A 204 -16.04 0.30 -12.55
N ARG A 205 -15.07 1.13 -12.97
CA ARG A 205 -14.44 1.10 -14.31
C ARG A 205 -12.97 0.69 -14.32
N VAL A 206 -12.41 0.32 -13.17
CA VAL A 206 -11.00 -0.10 -13.06
C VAL A 206 -10.90 -1.56 -13.52
N THR A 207 -10.98 -1.77 -14.82
CA THR A 207 -10.97 -3.10 -15.47
C THR A 207 -10.01 -3.04 -16.65
N GLY A 208 -9.11 -4.01 -16.77
CA GLY A 208 -8.05 -3.97 -17.76
C GLY A 208 -6.88 -4.87 -17.42
N GLU A 209 -5.82 -4.76 -18.20
CA GLU A 209 -4.58 -5.51 -18.04
C GLU A 209 -3.40 -4.57 -17.80
N VAL A 210 -2.45 -5.02 -16.99
CA VAL A 210 -1.22 -4.28 -16.66
C VAL A 210 -0.02 -5.13 -17.03
N HIS A 211 0.84 -4.62 -17.89
CA HIS A 211 2.07 -5.27 -18.33
C HIS A 211 3.22 -4.88 -17.40
N LEU A 212 3.84 -5.88 -16.79
CA LEU A 212 4.84 -5.72 -15.75
C LEU A 212 6.16 -6.36 -16.18
N LEU A 213 7.26 -5.68 -15.88
CA LEU A 213 8.62 -6.24 -15.92
C LEU A 213 9.14 -6.31 -14.49
N LEU A 214 9.26 -7.53 -13.97
CA LEU A 214 9.82 -7.80 -12.65
C LEU A 214 11.33 -7.94 -12.75
N GLN A 215 12.05 -7.20 -11.92
CA GLN A 215 13.50 -7.18 -11.83
C GLN A 215 13.92 -7.13 -10.36
N SER A 216 15.19 -7.41 -10.08
CA SER A 216 15.70 -7.41 -8.70
C SER A 216 15.36 -6.09 -7.98
N GLY A 217 14.46 -6.18 -6.99
CA GLY A 217 13.99 -5.09 -6.15
C GLY A 217 12.98 -4.15 -6.79
N SER A 218 12.48 -4.43 -8.00
CA SER A 218 11.69 -3.48 -8.78
C SER A 218 10.52 -4.13 -9.53
N VAL A 219 9.39 -3.43 -9.52
CA VAL A 219 8.22 -3.67 -10.37
C VAL A 219 8.14 -2.51 -11.37
N PHE A 220 8.45 -2.77 -12.64
CA PHE A 220 8.33 -1.77 -13.69
C PHE A 220 7.03 -1.99 -14.48
N VAL A 221 6.17 -0.98 -14.56
CA VAL A 221 4.97 -1.05 -15.41
C VAL A 221 5.33 -0.63 -16.82
N GLU A 222 5.30 -1.58 -17.76
CA GLU A 222 5.58 -1.31 -19.18
C GLU A 222 4.39 -0.65 -19.88
N GLY A 223 3.17 -0.91 -19.42
CA GLY A 223 1.96 -0.33 -19.98
C GLY A 223 0.68 -0.86 -19.34
N VAL A 224 -0.44 -0.22 -19.67
CA VAL A 224 -1.78 -0.60 -19.22
C VAL A 224 -2.77 -0.53 -20.36
N GLU A 225 -3.69 -1.49 -20.41
CA GLU A 225 -4.76 -1.57 -21.40
C GLU A 225 -6.11 -1.66 -20.71
N SER A 226 -7.12 -0.96 -21.23
CA SER A 226 -8.46 -0.98 -20.64
C SER A 226 -9.54 -0.64 -21.67
N PRO A 227 -10.69 -1.35 -21.65
CA PRO A 227 -11.88 -0.93 -22.40
C PRO A 227 -12.48 0.40 -21.88
N PHE A 228 -12.08 0.87 -20.70
CA PHE A 228 -12.52 2.13 -20.11
C PHE A 228 -11.41 3.21 -20.17
N SER A 229 -10.47 3.08 -21.10
CA SER A 229 -9.36 4.02 -21.27
C SER A 229 -9.85 5.44 -21.56
N LEU A 230 -9.55 6.37 -20.65
CA LEU A 230 -9.80 7.79 -20.85
C LEU A 230 -8.90 8.37 -21.96
N MET A 231 -7.72 7.79 -22.17
CA MET A 231 -6.84 8.17 -23.28
C MET A 231 -7.45 7.77 -24.61
N ALA A 232 -8.01 6.56 -24.74
CA ALA A 232 -8.64 6.10 -25.98
C ALA A 232 -9.96 6.83 -26.29
N ALA A 233 -10.59 7.43 -25.28
CA ALA A 233 -11.81 8.24 -25.46
C ALA A 233 -11.53 9.65 -26.03
N SER A 234 -10.27 10.10 -26.03
CA SER A 234 -9.85 11.41 -26.55
C SER A 234 -9.71 11.37 -28.07
N ARG A 235 -10.21 12.40 -28.79
CA ARG A 235 -9.85 12.62 -30.20
C ARG A 235 -8.51 13.34 -30.36
N GLY A 236 -8.01 13.94 -29.28
CA GLY A 236 -6.68 14.54 -29.22
C GLY A 236 -5.59 13.49 -28.98
N VAL A 237 -4.39 13.79 -29.46
CA VAL A 237 -3.18 13.01 -29.23
C VAL A 237 -2.14 13.96 -28.62
N TYR A 238 -1.65 13.63 -27.42
CA TYR A 238 -0.73 14.50 -26.69
C TYR A 238 0.50 14.84 -27.56
N GLY A 239 0.79 16.13 -27.71
CA GLY A 239 1.90 16.63 -28.53
C GLY A 239 1.62 16.72 -30.03
N GLU A 240 0.57 16.07 -30.53
CA GLU A 240 0.33 15.91 -31.97
C GLU A 240 -0.97 16.58 -32.44
N ALA A 241 -2.07 16.45 -31.67
CA ALA A 241 -3.38 16.98 -32.05
C ALA A 241 -4.21 17.42 -30.84
N ALA A 242 -4.86 18.58 -30.92
CA ALA A 242 -5.66 19.15 -29.83
C ALA A 242 -6.95 18.37 -29.54
N GLY A 243 -7.60 17.80 -30.57
CA GLY A 243 -8.84 17.02 -30.42
C GLY A 243 -10.07 17.89 -30.18
N GLU A 244 -10.54 17.93 -28.94
CA GLU A 244 -11.82 18.50 -28.50
C GLU A 244 -11.82 20.03 -28.38
N TRP A 245 -10.66 20.67 -28.39
CA TRP A 245 -10.51 22.09 -28.09
C TRP A 245 -9.65 22.80 -29.14
N SER A 246 -9.81 24.12 -29.21
CA SER A 246 -9.06 24.99 -30.11
C SER A 246 -8.11 25.93 -29.36
N ALA A 247 -7.17 26.54 -30.07
CA ALA A 247 -6.25 27.51 -29.48
C ALA A 247 -6.98 28.69 -28.78
N SER A 248 -8.16 29.10 -29.27
CA SER A 248 -8.96 30.14 -28.61
C SER A 248 -9.56 29.66 -27.29
N ASP A 249 -9.96 28.39 -27.20
CA ASP A 249 -10.48 27.82 -25.93
C ASP A 249 -9.39 27.76 -24.87
N ALA A 250 -8.19 27.29 -25.25
CA ALA A 250 -7.04 27.23 -24.34
C ALA A 250 -6.64 28.63 -23.84
N LEU A 251 -6.65 29.63 -24.72
CA LEU A 251 -6.40 31.02 -24.35
C LEU A 251 -7.48 31.59 -23.42
N GLY A 252 -8.76 31.30 -23.70
CA GLY A 252 -9.87 31.70 -22.83
C GLY A 252 -9.77 31.06 -21.44
N PHE A 253 -9.52 29.76 -21.40
CA PHE A 253 -9.34 29.01 -20.16
C PHE A 253 -8.17 29.56 -19.33
N SER A 254 -7.00 29.78 -19.94
CA SER A 254 -5.83 30.28 -19.20
C SER A 254 -6.08 31.66 -18.59
N ARG A 255 -6.75 32.57 -19.31
CA ARG A 255 -7.14 33.88 -18.79
C ARG A 255 -8.03 33.79 -17.56
N ILE A 256 -9.04 32.91 -17.59
CA ILE A 256 -10.00 32.75 -16.49
C ILE A 256 -9.35 32.02 -15.31
N ALA A 257 -8.66 30.91 -15.57
CA ALA A 257 -8.01 30.09 -14.54
C ALA A 257 -6.94 30.86 -13.76
N ALA A 258 -6.26 31.82 -14.41
CA ALA A 258 -5.25 32.65 -13.78
C ALA A 258 -5.81 33.77 -12.87
N LEU A 259 -7.11 34.09 -12.94
CA LEU A 259 -7.67 35.25 -12.23
C LEU A 259 -7.39 35.28 -10.73
N PRO A 260 -7.56 34.18 -9.96
CA PRO A 260 -7.22 34.19 -8.53
C PRO A 260 -5.76 34.55 -8.26
N GLY A 261 -4.82 34.01 -9.06
CA GLY A 261 -3.40 34.32 -8.94
C GLY A 261 -3.08 35.77 -9.33
N VAL A 262 -3.70 36.27 -10.41
CA VAL A 262 -3.58 37.68 -10.83
C VAL A 262 -4.07 38.62 -9.72
N PHE A 263 -5.18 38.31 -9.07
CA PHE A 263 -5.70 39.12 -7.97
C PHE A 263 -4.77 39.08 -6.75
N TYR A 264 -4.25 37.90 -6.40
CA TYR A 264 -3.27 37.75 -5.32
C TYR A 264 -2.03 38.64 -5.55
N THR A 265 -1.44 38.57 -6.74
CA THR A 265 -0.26 39.38 -7.10
C THR A 265 -0.56 40.87 -7.03
N ARG A 266 -1.64 41.33 -7.67
CA ARG A 266 -2.02 42.75 -7.68
C ARG A 266 -2.36 43.28 -6.29
N ALA A 267 -2.96 42.46 -5.43
CA ALA A 267 -3.23 42.82 -4.05
C ALA A 267 -1.93 43.06 -3.27
N GLY A 268 -0.92 42.19 -3.45
CA GLY A 268 0.41 42.35 -2.87
C GLY A 268 1.13 43.61 -3.36
N GLU A 269 1.16 43.85 -4.68
CA GLU A 269 1.74 45.06 -5.28
C GLU A 269 1.07 46.34 -4.75
N ARG A 270 -0.26 46.33 -4.66
CA ARG A 270 -1.03 47.47 -4.14
C ARG A 270 -0.73 47.75 -2.67
N ALA A 271 -0.49 46.72 -1.86
CA ALA A 271 -0.10 46.90 -0.47
C ALA A 271 1.33 47.48 -0.35
N ALA A 272 2.28 46.98 -1.15
CA ALA A 272 3.66 47.48 -1.16
C ALA A 272 3.80 48.93 -1.64
N MET A 273 2.85 49.42 -2.44
CA MET A 273 2.78 50.81 -2.89
C MET A 273 2.11 51.77 -1.89
N ARG A 274 1.62 51.29 -0.74
CA ARG A 274 1.14 52.19 0.32
C ARG A 274 2.33 52.74 1.09
N PRO A 275 2.43 54.07 1.31
CA PRO A 275 3.46 54.62 2.19
C PRO A 275 3.31 54.03 3.59
N GLU A 276 4.43 53.77 4.27
CA GLU A 276 4.41 53.43 5.70
C GLU A 276 3.78 54.62 6.44
N GLU A 277 2.61 54.40 7.04
CA GLU A 277 2.03 55.37 7.96
C GLU A 277 2.92 55.41 9.23
N PRO A 278 3.25 56.60 9.75
CA PRO A 278 4.11 56.78 10.91
C PRO A 278 3.51 56.26 12.22
#